data_AF-A0A3C0UA72-F1
#
_entry.id   AF-A0A3C0UA72-F1
#
_cell.length_a   1.000
_cell.length_b   1.000
_cell.length_c   1.000
_cell.angle_alpha   90.00
_cell.angle_beta   90.00
_cell.angle_gamma   90.00
#
_symmetry.space_group_name_H-M   'P 1'
#
loop_
_entity.id
_entity.type
_entity.pdbx_description
1 polymer ?
#
loop_
_entity_poly.entity_id
_entity_poly.type
_entity_poly.pdbx_seq_one_letter_code
_entity_poly.pdbx_strand_id
1 'polypeptide(L)' 'MTETTKNNASSGIVPAVKATQVHKAFGNLHVLKGIDMTVMPGTVTV' A
#
# COMPACT_ATOMS: atom_id res chain seq x y z
N MET A 1 27.44 -30.28 -7.32
CA MET A 1 26.00 -30.59 -7.24
C MET A 1 25.35 -29.37 -6.59
N THR A 2 24.39 -28.80 -7.28
CA THR A 2 23.89 -27.42 -7.14
C THR A 2 23.29 -27.13 -5.78
N GLU A 3 23.78 -26.08 -5.12
CA GLU A 3 23.05 -25.37 -4.07
C GLU A 3 21.88 -24.63 -4.74
N THR A 4 20.70 -25.25 -4.69
CA THR A 4 19.45 -24.58 -5.05
C THR A 4 19.09 -23.62 -3.93
N THR A 5 19.52 -22.36 -4.05
CA THR A 5 19.03 -21.27 -3.21
C THR A 5 17.53 -21.16 -3.40
N LYS A 6 16.78 -21.66 -2.42
CA LYS A 6 15.35 -21.38 -2.29
C LYS A 6 15.19 -19.88 -2.12
N ASN A 7 14.78 -19.20 -3.18
CA ASN A 7 14.26 -17.85 -3.09
C ASN A 7 12.92 -17.95 -2.34
N ASN A 8 13.02 -17.97 -1.02
CA ASN A 8 11.89 -17.89 -0.12
C ASN A 8 11.41 -16.44 -0.12
N ALA A 9 10.88 -16.00 -1.27
CA ALA A 9 9.93 -14.91 -1.26
C ALA A 9 8.77 -15.44 -0.43
N SER A 10 8.72 -15.05 0.85
CA SER A 10 7.44 -14.97 1.50
C SER A 10 6.59 -14.11 0.57
N SER A 11 5.71 -14.74 -0.22
CA SER A 11 4.59 -14.06 -0.87
C SER A 11 3.66 -13.60 0.24
N GLY A 12 4.16 -12.70 1.08
CA GLY A 12 3.40 -11.94 2.05
C GLY A 12 2.42 -11.15 1.22
N ILE A 13 1.15 -11.23 1.60
CA ILE A 13 0.07 -10.57 0.88
C ILE A 13 0.42 -9.08 0.78
N VAL A 14 0.75 -8.62 -0.43
CA VAL A 14 1.08 -7.22 -0.69
C VAL A 14 -0.23 -6.45 -0.78
N PRO A 15 -0.37 -5.29 -0.12
CA PRO A 15 -1.54 -4.44 -0.30
C PRO A 15 -1.78 -4.09 -1.76
N ALA A 16 -3.04 -4.14 -2.19
CA ALA A 16 -3.44 -3.73 -3.53
C ALA A 16 -3.39 -2.20 -3.68
N VAL A 17 -3.69 -1.46 -2.61
CA VAL A 17 -3.54 0.00 -2.57
C VAL A 17 -2.84 0.39 -1.27
N LYS A 18 -1.88 1.31 -1.37
CA LYS A 18 -1.24 1.96 -0.22
C LYS A 18 -1.24 3.48 -0.44
N ALA A 19 -1.98 4.20 0.38
CA ALA A 19 -1.87 5.64 0.53
C ALA A 19 -0.96 5.93 1.72
N THR A 20 0.08 6.72 1.52
CA THR A 20 1.00 7.11 2.60
C THR A 20 1.04 8.61 2.73
N GLN A 21 0.75 9.13 3.91
CA GLN A 21 0.82 10.56 4.24
C GLN A 21 0.21 11.44 3.13
N VAL A 22 -0.99 11.11 2.66
CA VAL A 22 -1.61 11.83 1.54
C VAL A 22 -2.05 13.22 1.99
N HIS A 23 -1.64 14.23 1.22
CA HIS A 23 -2.04 15.63 1.39
C HIS A 23 -2.69 16.15 0.11
N LYS A 24 -3.81 16.85 0.24
CA LYS A 24 -4.48 17.54 -0.88
C LYS A 24 -5.17 18.79 -0.38
N ALA A 25 -5.08 19.86 -1.16
CA ALA A 25 -5.75 21.13 -0.91
C ALA A 25 -6.38 21.68 -2.19
N PHE A 26 -7.41 22.50 -2.01
CA PHE A 26 -8.01 23.35 -3.04
C PHE A 26 -7.94 24.80 -2.55
N GLY A 27 -7.04 25.59 -3.14
CA GLY A 27 -6.66 26.89 -2.59
C GLY A 27 -6.15 26.75 -1.16
N ASN A 28 -6.70 27.54 -0.25
CA ASN A 28 -6.33 27.51 1.17
C ASN A 28 -7.03 26.40 1.96
N LEU A 29 -7.96 25.65 1.35
CA LEU A 29 -8.67 24.58 2.02
C LEU A 29 -7.94 23.25 1.87
N HIS A 30 -7.41 22.74 2.97
CA HIS A 30 -6.79 21.42 3.02
C HIS A 30 -7.88 20.34 3.18
N VAL A 31 -8.07 19.52 2.14
CA VAL A 31 -9.08 18.46 2.11
C VAL A 31 -8.55 17.10 2.58
N LEU A 32 -7.25 16.83 2.42
CA LEU A 32 -6.57 15.66 3.00
C LEU A 32 -5.32 16.11 3.74
N LYS A 33 -5.08 15.56 4.93
CA LYS A 33 -3.98 15.93 5.83
C LYS A 33 -3.30 14.69 6.40
N GLY A 34 -2.25 14.22 5.73
CA GLY A 34 -1.41 13.12 6.22
C GLY A 34 -2.20 11.82 6.36
N ILE A 35 -2.97 11.46 5.35
CA ILE A 35 -3.81 10.26 5.40
C ILE A 35 -3.01 9.03 4.97
N ASP A 36 -2.98 8.02 5.83
CA ASP A 36 -2.53 6.67 5.52
C ASP A 36 -3.73 5.74 5.30
N MET A 37 -3.65 4.91 4.26
CA MET A 37 -4.67 3.89 3.98
C MET A 37 -4.03 2.67 3.32
N THR A 38 -4.51 1.49 3.66
CA THR A 38 -4.08 0.23 3.04
C THR A 38 -5.32 -0.57 2.65
N VAL A 39 -5.37 -1.04 1.41
CA VAL A 39 -6.46 -1.92 0.91
C VAL A 39 -5.85 -3.25 0.53
N MET A 40 -6.35 -4.33 1.15
CA MET A 40 -5.87 -5.68 0.89
C MET A 40 -6.48 -6.23 -0.41
N PRO A 41 -5.77 -7.08 -1.17
CA PRO A 41 -6.32 -7.70 -2.38
C PRO A 41 -7.65 -8.41 -2.13
N GLY A 42 -8.58 -8.31 -3.08
CA GLY A 42 -9.89 -8.97 -3.01
C GLY A 42 -10.92 -8.27 -2.11
N THR A 43 -10.58 -7.14 -1.49
CA THR A 43 -11.51 -6.31 -0.72
C THR A 43 -11.99 -5.11 -1.54
N VAL A 44 -13.23 -4.69 -1.28
CA VAL A 44 -13.81 -3.46 -1.84
C VAL A 44 -13.93 -2.43 -0.72
N THR A 45 -13.45 -1.22 -0.96
CA THR A 45 -13.52 -0.09 -0.03
C THR A 45 -14.07 1.11 -0.80
N VAL A 46 -15.02 1.83 -0.20
CA VAL A 46 -15.77 2.96 -0.81
C VAL A 46 -15.47 4.24 -0.07
#